data_AF-K9T249-F1
#
_entry.id   AF-K9T249-F1
#
_cell.length_a   1.000
_cell.length_b   1.000
_cell.length_c   1.000
_cell.angle_alpha   90.00
_cell.angle_beta   90.00
_cell.angle_gamma   90.00
#
_symmetry.space_group_name_H-M   'P 1'
#
loop_
_entity.id
_entity.type
_entity.pdbx_description
1 polymer ?
#
loop_
_entity_poly.entity_id
_entity_poly.type
_entity_poly.pdbx_seq_one_letter_code
_entity_poly.pdbx_strand_id
1 'polypeptide(L)'
;MEQCPVCQTEYVRGQVNFCCTCGWDLRNYTLPLTEIPEVLLKQERVRTTWAREWWTRSQSQLWKVQSKLEKTNQEVEYLRVEVAKLQQERLQLMNRLSEFYAHSFEREKVKVEPILKGKLTKIETVDLTRLKDLLAQKKWQEADRETVVLLLRVCDRYQEGWLRITDLENFPAWDLHNIDRLWTRYSNGHFGFSVQQSLWQEVGGTLDASYEIWCQFCDRVGWYNQGTWVAYERLNFSLNGPPGHLPAAYWEIGLGAERLYYWWWLTPVILFSRFDNCQSL
;
A
#
# COMPACT_ATOMS: atom_id res chain seq x y z
N MET A 1 33.70 40.98 3.86
CA MET A 1 32.79 40.69 4.99
C MET A 1 33.46 39.62 5.83
N GLU A 2 33.33 39.70 7.15
CA GLU A 2 33.91 38.73 8.08
C GLU A 2 32.81 37.92 8.75
N GLN A 3 33.14 36.73 9.22
CA GLN A 3 32.18 35.85 9.89
C GLN A 3 32.42 35.86 11.39
N CYS A 4 31.34 35.87 12.17
CA CYS A 4 31.42 35.72 13.60
C CYS A 4 32.01 34.34 13.94
N PRO A 5 33.06 34.25 14.78
CA PRO A 5 33.72 32.98 15.08
C PRO A 5 32.83 31.99 15.86
N VAL A 6 31.72 32.45 16.43
CA VAL A 6 30.80 31.64 17.23
C VAL A 6 29.64 31.09 16.40
N CYS A 7 28.98 31.94 15.61
CA CYS A 7 27.74 31.61 14.92
C CYS A 7 27.82 31.75 13.40
N GLN A 8 29.00 32.06 12.87
CA GLN A 8 29.30 32.21 11.44
C GLN A 8 28.47 33.28 10.71
N THR A 9 27.71 34.11 11.43
CA THR A 9 26.96 35.22 10.83
C THR A 9 27.93 36.25 10.24
N GLU A 10 27.65 36.67 9.00
CA GLU A 10 28.45 37.67 8.29
C GLU A 10 28.24 39.08 8.85
N TYR A 11 29.32 39.86 8.92
CA TYR A 11 29.32 41.24 9.35
C TYR A 11 30.41 42.05 8.64
N VAL A 12 30.31 43.38 8.71
CA VAL A 12 31.33 44.30 8.20
C VAL A 12 32.23 44.75 9.37
N ARG A 13 33.54 44.45 9.26
CA ARG A 13 34.54 44.82 10.28
C ARG A 13 34.50 46.34 10.52
N GLY A 14 34.44 46.75 11.79
CA GLY A 14 34.48 48.16 12.21
C GLY A 14 33.14 48.89 12.22
N GLN A 15 32.06 48.31 11.67
CA GLN A 15 30.71 48.91 11.72
C GLN A 15 29.90 48.51 12.95
N VAL A 16 30.12 47.30 13.47
CA VAL A 16 29.42 46.76 14.63
C VAL A 16 30.43 46.18 15.63
N ASN A 17 30.23 46.49 16.91
CA ASN A 17 31.08 45.97 17.99
C ASN A 17 30.62 44.59 18.47
N PHE A 18 29.36 44.21 18.24
CA PHE A 18 28.78 42.95 18.69
C PHE A 18 28.03 42.24 17.56
N CYS A 19 28.05 40.91 17.55
CA CYS A 19 27.31 40.11 16.59
C CYS A 19 25.80 40.18 16.86
N CYS A 20 25.01 40.45 15.81
CA CYS A 20 23.55 40.54 15.91
C CYS A 20 22.85 39.22 16.25
N THR A 21 23.45 38.08 15.88
CA THR A 21 22.86 36.74 16.07
C THR A 21 23.17 36.16 17.46
N CYS A 22 24.43 36.26 17.91
CA CYS A 22 24.87 35.64 19.17
C CYS A 22 25.39 36.61 20.23
N GLY A 23 25.55 37.90 19.93
CA GLY A 23 26.03 38.92 20.87
C GLY A 23 27.54 38.93 21.11
N TRP A 24 28.33 38.12 20.38
CA TRP A 24 29.79 38.04 20.54
C TRP A 24 30.48 39.37 20.25
N ASP A 25 31.51 39.74 21.03
CA ASP A 25 32.33 40.93 20.81
C ASP A 25 33.28 40.74 19.62
N LEU A 26 33.06 41.52 18.55
CA LEU A 26 33.75 41.39 17.25
C LEU A 26 35.02 42.23 17.15
N ARG A 27 35.37 42.99 18.19
CA ARG A 27 36.55 43.86 18.16
C ARG A 27 37.84 43.03 18.23
N ASN A 28 38.73 43.24 17.27
CA ASN A 28 40.04 42.57 17.21
C ASN A 28 41.15 43.60 17.46
N TYR A 29 42.04 43.33 18.42
CA TYR A 29 43.12 44.24 18.79
C TYR A 29 44.46 43.51 18.87
N THR A 30 45.46 44.07 18.22
CA THR A 30 46.88 43.69 18.33
C THR A 30 47.57 44.68 19.27
N LEU A 31 48.20 44.19 20.33
CA LEU A 31 48.94 45.01 21.29
C LEU A 31 50.36 44.46 21.51
N PRO A 32 51.38 45.32 21.77
CA PRO A 32 52.75 44.88 22.00
C PRO A 32 52.91 44.16 23.35
N LEU A 33 53.61 43.03 23.33
CA LEU A 33 53.88 42.08 24.44
C LEU A 33 54.83 42.64 25.52
N THR A 34 54.52 43.79 26.13
CA THR A 34 55.39 44.32 27.21
C THR A 34 54.69 44.43 28.56
N GLU A 35 53.38 44.70 28.62
CA GLU A 35 52.56 44.57 29.84
C GLU A 35 51.11 44.21 29.46
N ILE A 36 50.37 43.49 30.32
CA ILE A 36 48.94 43.20 30.11
C ILE A 36 48.14 44.45 30.50
N PRO A 37 47.61 45.24 29.56
CA PRO A 37 46.92 46.48 29.92
C PRO A 37 45.58 46.14 30.58
N GLU A 38 45.15 46.95 31.56
CA GLU A 38 43.86 46.80 32.27
C GLU A 38 42.66 46.67 31.31
N VAL A 39 42.79 47.23 30.11
CA VAL A 39 41.85 47.12 28.99
C VAL A 39 41.62 45.66 28.54
N LEU A 40 42.67 44.83 28.46
CA LEU A 40 42.56 43.41 28.10
C LEU A 40 41.82 42.62 29.18
N LEU A 41 42.10 42.87 30.46
CA LEU A 41 41.40 42.23 31.58
C LEU A 41 39.90 42.58 31.57
N LYS A 42 39.54 43.81 31.23
CA LYS A 42 38.15 44.23 31.09
C LYS A 42 37.45 43.52 29.91
N GLN A 43 38.15 43.28 28.81
CA GLN A 43 37.62 42.58 27.64
C GLN A 43 37.45 41.07 27.87
N GLU A 44 38.43 40.41 28.47
CA GLU A 44 38.32 38.98 28.82
C GLU A 44 37.20 38.72 29.83
N ARG A 45 36.94 39.68 30.74
CA ARG A 45 35.73 39.64 31.59
C ARG A 45 34.44 39.69 30.77
N VAL A 46 34.34 40.56 29.75
CA VAL A 46 33.16 40.63 28.88
C VAL A 46 32.95 39.31 28.12
N ARG A 47 34.02 38.73 27.55
CA ARG A 47 33.96 37.43 26.86
C ARG A 47 33.55 36.30 27.79
N THR A 48 34.11 36.26 29.00
CA THR A 48 33.78 35.25 30.00
C THR A 48 32.33 35.37 30.49
N THR A 49 31.84 36.59 30.71
CA THR A 49 30.44 36.84 31.10
C THR A 49 29.49 36.43 29.97
N TRP A 50 29.79 36.82 28.72
CA TRP A 50 29.04 36.40 27.54
C TRP A 50 28.99 34.87 27.43
N ALA A 51 30.12 34.19 27.61
CA ALA A 51 30.18 32.73 27.50
C ALA A 51 29.32 32.05 28.56
N ARG A 52 29.28 32.57 29.79
CA ARG A 52 28.38 32.06 30.86
C ARG A 52 26.92 32.28 30.52
N GLU A 53 26.54 33.49 30.10
CA GLU A 53 25.16 33.81 29.74
C GLU A 53 24.67 32.98 28.55
N TRP A 54 25.51 32.84 27.52
CA TRP A 54 25.22 32.01 26.36
C TRP A 54 25.09 30.54 26.75
N TRP A 55 26.00 30.02 27.58
CA TRP A 55 25.91 28.66 28.10
C TRP A 55 24.61 28.42 28.88
N THR A 56 24.25 29.32 29.79
CA THR A 56 22.99 29.24 30.55
C THR A 56 21.76 29.28 29.64
N ARG A 57 21.75 30.16 28.64
CA ARG A 57 20.64 30.26 27.67
C ARG A 57 20.53 28.99 26.83
N SER A 58 21.64 28.46 26.35
CA SER A 58 21.69 27.21 25.57
C SER A 58 21.23 26.02 26.40
N GLN A 59 21.65 25.90 27.66
CA GLN A 59 21.16 24.87 28.58
C GLN A 59 19.64 24.98 28.82
N SER A 60 19.11 26.19 28.97
CA SER A 60 17.65 26.39 29.11
C SER A 60 16.88 25.94 27.87
N GLN A 61 17.40 26.19 26.67
CA GLN A 61 16.77 25.73 25.43
C GLN A 61 16.86 24.21 25.26
N LEU A 62 18.00 23.61 25.60
CA LEU A 62 18.16 22.15 25.63
C LEU A 62 17.16 21.49 26.58
N TRP A 63 17.00 22.04 27.79
CA TRP A 63 16.01 21.53 28.75
C TRP A 63 14.57 21.62 28.22
N LYS A 64 14.20 22.71 27.54
CA LYS A 64 12.88 22.84 26.92
C LYS A 64 12.63 21.75 25.88
N VAL A 65 13.61 21.51 24.99
CA VAL A 65 13.52 20.48 23.95
C VAL A 65 13.47 19.09 24.57
N GLN A 66 14.33 18.80 25.56
CA GLN A 66 14.35 17.54 26.29
C GLN A 66 13.01 17.26 26.98
N SER A 67 12.45 18.25 27.67
CA SER A 67 11.15 18.10 28.35
C SER A 67 10.01 17.81 27.37
N LYS A 68 10.07 18.40 26.17
CA LYS A 68 9.06 18.17 25.13
C LYS A 68 9.22 16.78 24.51
N LEU A 69 10.47 16.37 24.22
CA LEU A 69 10.79 15.03 23.73
C LEU A 69 10.33 13.96 24.72
N GLU A 70 10.53 14.16 26.01
CA GLU A 70 10.12 13.22 27.05
C GLU A 70 8.60 13.08 27.15
N LYS A 71 7.86 14.20 27.06
CA LYS A 71 6.39 14.17 26.97
C LYS A 71 5.89 13.45 25.72
N THR A 72 6.48 13.73 24.56
CA THR A 72 6.10 13.05 23.31
C THR A 72 6.41 11.56 23.38
N ASN A 73 7.56 11.17 23.96
CA ASN A 73 7.90 9.75 24.14
C ASN A 73 6.92 9.04 25.07
N GLN A 74 6.50 9.69 26.16
CA GLN A 74 5.46 9.14 27.05
C GLN A 74 4.13 8.94 26.32
N GLU A 75 3.72 9.90 25.49
CA GLU A 75 2.48 9.80 24.71
C GLU A 75 2.55 8.69 23.65
N VAL A 76 3.68 8.56 22.95
CA VAL A 76 3.91 7.45 22.00
C VAL A 76 3.86 6.11 22.70
N GLU A 77 4.46 5.98 23.88
CA GLU A 77 4.46 4.72 24.62
C GLU A 77 3.06 4.37 25.14
N TYR A 78 2.29 5.35 25.60
CA TYR A 78 0.87 5.17 25.93
C TYR A 78 0.07 4.66 24.73
N LEU A 79 0.21 5.30 23.56
CA LEU A 79 -0.49 4.88 22.35
C LEU A 79 -0.08 3.48 21.89
N ARG A 80 1.19 3.10 22.04
CA ARG A 80 1.67 1.74 21.73
C ARG A 80 0.97 0.68 22.57
N VAL A 81 0.83 0.93 23.87
CA VAL A 81 0.11 0.01 24.78
C VAL A 81 -1.36 -0.09 24.39
N GLU A 82 -2.02 1.02 24.09
CA GLU A 82 -3.43 1.02 23.70
C GLU A 82 -3.66 0.29 22.36
N VAL A 83 -2.78 0.50 21.37
CA VAL A 83 -2.82 -0.23 20.09
C VAL A 83 -2.63 -1.74 20.32
N ALA A 84 -1.70 -2.15 21.18
CA ALA A 84 -1.48 -3.56 21.49
C ALA A 84 -2.72 -4.20 22.14
N LYS A 85 -3.41 -3.48 23.02
CA LYS A 85 -4.65 -3.93 23.64
C LYS A 85 -5.78 -4.10 22.61
N LEU A 86 -5.98 -3.11 21.74
CA LEU A 86 -6.97 -3.19 20.65
C LEU A 86 -6.67 -4.33 19.67
N GLN A 87 -5.38 -4.57 19.39
CA GLN A 87 -4.95 -5.70 18.57
C GLN A 87 -5.28 -7.05 19.24
N GLN A 88 -5.08 -7.16 20.55
CA GLN A 88 -5.43 -8.35 21.31
C GLN A 88 -6.96 -8.59 21.33
N GLU A 89 -7.76 -7.57 21.58
CA GLU A 89 -9.23 -7.65 21.54
C GLU A 89 -9.72 -8.05 20.13
N ARG A 90 -9.14 -7.45 19.08
CA ARG A 90 -9.40 -7.86 17.69
C ARG A 90 -9.10 -9.33 17.50
N LEU A 91 -7.97 -9.85 17.98
CA LEU A 91 -7.60 -11.26 17.83
C LEU A 91 -8.60 -12.19 18.54
N GLN A 92 -9.06 -11.81 19.73
CA GLN A 92 -10.07 -12.56 20.47
C GLN A 92 -11.41 -12.61 19.73
N LEU A 93 -11.86 -11.47 19.19
CA LEU A 93 -13.07 -11.41 18.35
C LEU A 93 -12.92 -12.25 17.09
N MET A 94 -11.72 -12.25 16.47
CA MET A 94 -11.43 -13.09 15.30
C MET A 94 -11.53 -14.59 15.63
N ASN A 95 -10.99 -15.03 16.77
CA ASN A 95 -11.08 -16.43 17.19
C ASN A 95 -12.55 -16.84 17.43
N ARG A 96 -13.33 -16.01 18.13
CA ARG A 96 -14.75 -16.27 18.37
C ARG A 96 -15.57 -16.34 17.07
N LEU A 97 -15.28 -15.46 16.11
CA LEU A 97 -15.90 -15.50 14.80
C LEU A 97 -15.49 -16.78 14.05
N SER A 98 -14.22 -17.15 14.07
CA SER A 98 -13.72 -18.39 13.46
C SER A 98 -14.44 -19.63 14.01
N GLU A 99 -14.59 -19.73 15.33
CA GLU A 99 -15.33 -20.82 15.99
C GLU A 99 -16.80 -20.84 15.56
N PHE A 100 -17.46 -19.68 15.52
CA PHE A 100 -18.85 -19.57 15.08
C PHE A 100 -19.05 -20.02 13.62
N TYR A 101 -18.13 -19.63 12.72
CA TYR A 101 -18.20 -20.00 11.30
C TYR A 101 -17.85 -21.48 11.08
N ALA A 102 -16.86 -22.04 11.77
CA ALA A 102 -16.54 -23.46 11.72
C ALA A 102 -17.76 -24.32 12.12
N HIS A 103 -18.47 -23.90 13.19
CA HIS A 103 -19.66 -24.60 13.66
C HIS A 103 -20.90 -24.43 12.77
N SER A 104 -20.92 -23.39 11.94
CA SER A 104 -21.96 -23.16 10.93
C SER A 104 -21.68 -23.99 9.67
N PHE A 105 -20.40 -24.12 9.30
CA PHE A 105 -19.93 -24.90 8.16
C PHE A 105 -20.01 -26.41 8.39
N GLU A 106 -19.69 -26.91 9.59
CA GLU A 106 -19.90 -28.33 9.95
C GLU A 106 -21.38 -28.73 9.83
N ARG A 107 -22.31 -27.84 10.17
CA ARG A 107 -23.75 -28.07 10.02
C ARG A 107 -24.20 -28.15 8.55
N GLU A 108 -23.51 -27.49 7.64
CA GLU A 108 -23.77 -27.59 6.19
C GLU A 108 -23.08 -28.81 5.56
N LYS A 109 -21.87 -29.14 5.99
CA LYS A 109 -21.09 -30.29 5.48
C LYS A 109 -21.81 -31.64 5.70
N VAL A 110 -22.46 -31.80 6.85
CA VAL A 110 -23.27 -33.00 7.19
C VAL A 110 -24.44 -33.22 6.22
N LYS A 111 -24.89 -32.19 5.48
CA LYS A 111 -25.97 -32.33 4.50
C LYS A 111 -25.51 -32.75 3.09
N VAL A 112 -24.23 -32.59 2.76
CA VAL A 112 -23.73 -32.71 1.36
C VAL A 112 -22.92 -34.00 1.13
N GLU A 113 -22.40 -34.63 2.19
CA GLU A 113 -21.39 -35.70 2.08
C GLU A 113 -21.80 -37.13 1.60
N PRO A 114 -23.07 -37.50 1.27
CA PRO A 114 -23.30 -38.84 0.70
C PRO A 114 -23.18 -38.97 -0.84
N ILE A 115 -23.08 -37.88 -1.63
CA ILE A 115 -23.41 -37.97 -3.07
C ILE A 115 -22.20 -38.06 -4.03
N LEU A 116 -20.99 -37.61 -3.66
CA LEU A 116 -19.93 -37.36 -4.66
C LEU A 116 -18.57 -38.02 -4.35
N LYS A 117 -18.56 -39.33 -4.06
CA LYS A 117 -17.32 -40.14 -4.15
C LYS A 117 -17.33 -40.97 -5.42
N GLY A 118 -17.15 -40.31 -6.55
CA GLY A 118 -17.12 -40.99 -7.84
C GLY A 118 -16.51 -40.15 -8.94
N LYS A 119 -15.18 -40.26 -9.07
CA LYS A 119 -14.45 -40.20 -10.34
C LYS A 119 -14.15 -38.80 -10.90
N LEU A 120 -12.90 -38.36 -10.74
CA LEU A 120 -12.26 -37.40 -11.65
C LEU A 120 -10.80 -37.83 -11.85
N THR A 121 -10.54 -38.46 -12.98
CA THR A 121 -9.20 -38.66 -13.53
C THR A 121 -9.16 -38.01 -14.91
N LYS A 122 -7.98 -37.43 -15.22
CA LYS A 122 -7.53 -36.77 -16.45
C LYS A 122 -7.81 -35.27 -16.59
N ILE A 123 -6.72 -34.60 -16.97
CA ILE A 123 -6.60 -33.22 -17.45
C ILE A 123 -7.58 -33.06 -18.62
N GLU A 124 -8.79 -32.59 -18.34
CA GLU A 124 -9.71 -32.11 -19.35
C GLU A 124 -9.55 -30.59 -19.42
N THR A 125 -9.13 -30.10 -20.58
CA THR A 125 -9.16 -28.67 -20.92
C THR A 125 -10.54 -28.11 -20.59
N VAL A 126 -10.60 -27.00 -19.84
CA VAL A 126 -11.89 -26.45 -19.38
C VAL A 126 -12.78 -26.08 -20.59
N ASP A 127 -14.06 -26.45 -20.56
CA ASP A 127 -14.98 -26.13 -21.66
C ASP A 127 -15.32 -24.63 -21.67
N LEU A 128 -14.85 -23.93 -22.70
CA LEU A 128 -15.05 -22.49 -22.91
C LEU A 128 -16.23 -22.16 -23.83
N THR A 129 -16.99 -23.16 -24.28
CA THR A 129 -18.07 -22.98 -25.27
C THR A 129 -19.10 -21.96 -24.80
N ARG A 130 -19.53 -22.06 -23.54
CA ARG A 130 -20.51 -21.13 -22.96
C ARG A 130 -19.99 -19.69 -22.93
N LEU A 131 -18.74 -19.48 -22.49
CA LEU A 131 -18.13 -18.15 -22.47
C LEU A 131 -18.05 -17.56 -23.88
N LYS A 132 -17.60 -18.36 -24.86
CA LYS A 132 -17.53 -17.96 -26.27
C LYS A 132 -18.89 -17.52 -26.81
N ASP A 133 -19.96 -18.28 -26.53
CA ASP A 133 -21.31 -17.98 -27.02
C ASP A 133 -21.88 -16.70 -26.39
N LEU A 134 -21.64 -16.49 -25.09
CA LEU A 134 -22.07 -15.28 -24.38
C LEU A 134 -21.34 -14.03 -24.93
N LEU A 135 -20.02 -14.13 -25.13
CA LEU A 135 -19.22 -13.05 -25.70
C LEU A 135 -19.61 -12.75 -27.16
N ALA A 136 -19.85 -13.78 -27.98
CA ALA A 136 -20.33 -13.61 -29.35
C ALA A 136 -21.68 -12.88 -29.43
N GLN A 137 -22.56 -13.14 -28.45
CA GLN A 137 -23.85 -12.47 -28.31
C GLN A 137 -23.75 -11.10 -27.61
N LYS A 138 -22.55 -10.65 -27.22
CA LYS A 138 -22.33 -9.41 -26.44
C LYS A 138 -23.09 -9.37 -25.12
N LYS A 139 -23.35 -10.54 -24.52
CA LYS A 139 -23.93 -10.69 -23.18
C LYS A 139 -22.82 -10.56 -22.13
N TRP A 140 -22.31 -9.33 -22.00
CA TRP A 140 -21.09 -9.04 -21.26
C TRP A 140 -21.18 -9.40 -19.78
N GLN A 141 -22.33 -9.13 -19.14
CA GLN A 141 -22.52 -9.43 -17.71
C GLN A 141 -22.56 -10.94 -17.44
N GLU A 142 -23.24 -11.69 -18.29
CA GLU A 142 -23.30 -13.15 -18.16
C GLU A 142 -21.95 -13.79 -18.51
N ALA A 143 -21.24 -13.27 -19.51
CA ALA A 143 -19.88 -13.71 -19.82
C ALA A 143 -18.91 -13.46 -18.65
N ASP A 144 -19.09 -12.33 -17.97
CA ASP A 144 -18.31 -11.97 -16.79
C ASP A 144 -18.52 -12.94 -15.62
N ARG A 145 -19.78 -13.28 -15.32
CA ARG A 145 -20.13 -14.31 -14.32
C ARG A 145 -19.63 -15.70 -14.73
N GLU A 146 -19.74 -16.07 -16.01
CA GLU A 146 -19.20 -17.35 -16.49
C GLU A 146 -17.68 -17.40 -16.37
N THR A 147 -16.99 -16.27 -16.50
CA THR A 147 -15.54 -16.20 -16.32
C THR A 147 -15.16 -16.60 -14.88
N VAL A 148 -15.91 -16.13 -13.87
CA VAL A 148 -15.72 -16.56 -12.47
C VAL A 148 -15.90 -18.06 -12.30
N VAL A 149 -16.95 -18.62 -12.90
CA VAL A 149 -17.22 -20.06 -12.88
C VAL A 149 -16.06 -20.85 -13.47
N LEU A 150 -15.48 -20.38 -14.58
CA LEU A 150 -14.34 -21.01 -15.23
C LEU A 150 -13.08 -20.94 -14.38
N LEU A 151 -12.75 -19.78 -13.79
CA LEU A 151 -11.61 -19.65 -12.88
C LEU A 151 -11.69 -20.64 -11.71
N LEU A 152 -12.88 -20.77 -11.10
CA LEU A 152 -13.11 -21.72 -10.03
C LEU A 152 -13.00 -23.18 -10.50
N ARG A 153 -13.52 -23.52 -11.69
CA ARG A 153 -13.43 -24.88 -12.24
C ARG A 153 -12.00 -25.29 -12.57
N VAL A 154 -11.21 -24.38 -13.15
CA VAL A 154 -9.80 -24.63 -13.48
C VAL A 154 -9.00 -25.00 -12.23
N CYS A 155 -9.32 -24.40 -11.10
CA CYS A 155 -8.66 -24.70 -9.83
C CYS A 155 -9.31 -25.87 -9.05
N ASP A 156 -10.32 -26.54 -9.60
CA ASP A 156 -11.13 -27.56 -8.92
C ASP A 156 -11.79 -27.04 -7.62
N ARG A 157 -12.29 -25.79 -7.67
CA ARG A 157 -12.85 -25.05 -6.52
C ARG A 157 -14.25 -24.50 -6.75
N TYR A 158 -14.93 -25.03 -7.75
CA TYR A 158 -16.26 -24.58 -8.13
C TYR A 158 -17.27 -24.75 -6.98
N GLN A 159 -17.15 -25.82 -6.19
CA GLN A 159 -18.07 -26.09 -5.07
C GLN A 159 -17.78 -25.19 -3.86
N GLU A 160 -16.53 -24.76 -3.71
CA GLU A 160 -16.06 -23.87 -2.67
C GLU A 160 -16.49 -22.44 -2.94
N GLY A 161 -16.52 -22.03 -4.22
CA GLY A 161 -16.91 -20.67 -4.61
C GLY A 161 -15.83 -19.61 -4.36
N TRP A 162 -14.62 -20.03 -4.00
CA TRP A 162 -13.49 -19.15 -3.69
C TRP A 162 -12.14 -19.80 -4.05
N LEU A 163 -11.10 -18.98 -4.28
CA LEU A 163 -9.74 -19.42 -4.62
C LEU A 163 -8.78 -19.15 -3.46
N ARG A 164 -7.75 -19.98 -3.25
CA ARG A 164 -6.62 -19.67 -2.36
C ARG A 164 -5.61 -18.81 -3.13
N ILE A 165 -4.73 -18.15 -2.39
CA ILE A 165 -3.52 -17.54 -2.96
C ILE A 165 -2.74 -18.59 -3.76
N THR A 166 -2.56 -19.80 -3.20
CA THR A 166 -1.88 -20.90 -3.88
C THR A 166 -2.59 -21.38 -5.15
N ASP A 167 -3.91 -21.24 -5.26
CA ASP A 167 -4.64 -21.59 -6.49
C ASP A 167 -4.37 -20.55 -7.59
N LEU A 168 -4.24 -19.27 -7.23
CA LEU A 168 -3.92 -18.18 -8.14
C LEU A 168 -2.45 -18.21 -8.59
N GLU A 169 -1.53 -18.45 -7.66
CA GLU A 169 -0.09 -18.59 -7.94
C GLU A 169 0.18 -19.78 -8.89
N ASN A 170 -0.57 -20.86 -8.73
CA ASN A 170 -0.48 -22.07 -9.56
C ASN A 170 -1.52 -22.09 -10.69
N PHE A 171 -2.20 -20.97 -10.96
CA PHE A 171 -3.23 -20.94 -12.00
C PHE A 171 -2.59 -21.31 -13.36
N PRO A 172 -3.15 -22.28 -14.10
CA PRO A 172 -2.63 -22.68 -15.40
C PRO A 172 -2.64 -21.53 -16.40
N ALA A 173 -1.46 -21.12 -16.86
CA ALA A 173 -1.32 -20.02 -17.81
C ALA A 173 -2.09 -20.30 -19.12
N TRP A 174 -2.10 -21.57 -19.57
CA TRP A 174 -2.81 -21.97 -20.78
C TRP A 174 -4.32 -21.66 -20.71
N ASP A 175 -4.99 -22.01 -19.61
CA ASP A 175 -6.42 -21.72 -19.42
C ASP A 175 -6.67 -20.21 -19.32
N LEU A 176 -5.81 -19.48 -18.59
CA LEU A 176 -5.91 -18.02 -18.45
C LEU A 176 -5.80 -17.31 -19.80
N HIS A 177 -4.83 -17.69 -20.64
CA HIS A 177 -4.67 -17.15 -21.98
C HIS A 177 -5.85 -17.48 -22.90
N ASN A 178 -6.46 -18.66 -22.78
CA ASN A 178 -7.62 -18.99 -23.60
C ASN A 178 -8.86 -18.18 -23.22
N ILE A 179 -9.08 -17.95 -21.93
CA ILE A 179 -10.15 -17.08 -21.44
C ILE A 179 -9.90 -15.64 -21.93
N ASP A 180 -8.69 -15.12 -21.74
CA ASP A 180 -8.31 -13.77 -22.17
C ASP A 180 -8.44 -13.58 -23.68
N ARG A 181 -8.03 -14.56 -24.48
CA ARG A 181 -8.14 -14.52 -25.94
C ARG A 181 -9.59 -14.40 -26.41
N LEU A 182 -10.54 -14.99 -25.70
CA LEU A 182 -11.96 -14.83 -26.02
C LEU A 182 -12.43 -13.41 -25.71
N TRP A 183 -12.11 -12.90 -24.52
CA TRP A 183 -12.44 -11.53 -24.12
C TRP A 183 -11.89 -10.48 -25.09
N THR A 184 -10.61 -10.55 -25.39
CA THR A 184 -9.94 -9.62 -26.32
C THR A 184 -10.50 -9.74 -27.74
N ARG A 185 -10.72 -10.96 -28.25
CA ARG A 185 -11.26 -11.17 -29.61
C ARG A 185 -12.65 -10.56 -29.78
N TYR A 186 -13.58 -10.84 -28.87
CA TYR A 186 -14.97 -10.40 -29.03
C TYR A 186 -15.19 -8.94 -28.65
N SER A 187 -14.26 -8.35 -27.89
CA SER A 187 -14.27 -6.92 -27.55
C SER A 187 -13.39 -6.06 -28.47
N ASN A 188 -12.76 -6.64 -29.49
CA ASN A 188 -11.81 -5.97 -30.38
C ASN A 188 -10.62 -5.33 -29.62
N GLY A 189 -10.07 -6.08 -28.66
CA GLY A 189 -8.94 -5.66 -27.82
C GLY A 189 -9.31 -4.71 -26.68
N HIS A 190 -10.60 -4.46 -26.45
CA HIS A 190 -11.05 -3.48 -25.45
C HIS A 190 -11.14 -4.04 -24.03
N PHE A 191 -11.47 -5.33 -23.89
CA PHE A 191 -11.62 -6.06 -22.64
C PHE A 191 -10.70 -7.28 -22.59
N GLY A 192 -10.33 -7.70 -21.39
CA GLY A 192 -9.42 -8.82 -21.15
C GLY A 192 -8.49 -8.58 -19.96
N PHE A 193 -7.98 -9.68 -19.39
CA PHE A 193 -6.98 -9.64 -18.34
C PHE A 193 -5.65 -9.09 -18.84
N SER A 194 -5.26 -9.33 -20.09
CA SER A 194 -4.04 -8.75 -20.69
C SER A 194 -4.14 -7.23 -20.84
N VAL A 195 -5.33 -6.72 -21.15
CA VAL A 195 -5.62 -5.27 -21.17
C VAL A 195 -5.50 -4.70 -19.76
N GLN A 196 -6.09 -5.37 -18.76
CA GLN A 196 -5.99 -4.97 -17.36
C GLN A 196 -4.54 -5.00 -16.84
N GLN A 197 -3.78 -6.03 -17.18
CA GLN A 197 -2.35 -6.14 -16.83
C GLN A 197 -1.56 -4.96 -17.40
N SER A 198 -1.79 -4.61 -18.67
CA SER A 198 -1.11 -3.47 -19.30
C SER A 198 -1.44 -2.16 -18.58
N LEU A 199 -2.71 -1.92 -18.27
CA LEU A 199 -3.16 -0.74 -17.52
C LEU A 199 -2.61 -0.73 -16.07
N TRP A 200 -2.50 -1.90 -15.44
CA TRP A 200 -1.89 -2.06 -14.13
C TRP A 200 -0.42 -1.63 -14.14
N GLN A 201 0.35 -2.08 -15.14
CA GLN A 201 1.74 -1.68 -15.31
C GLN A 201 1.88 -0.18 -15.64
N GLU A 202 0.99 0.39 -16.45
CA GLU A 202 1.00 1.81 -16.81
C GLU A 202 0.85 2.74 -15.60
N VAL A 203 0.06 2.35 -14.59
CA VAL A 203 -0.07 3.14 -13.34
C VAL A 203 1.05 2.86 -12.33
N GLY A 204 2.06 2.08 -12.70
CA GLY A 204 3.18 1.70 -11.81
C GLY A 204 2.88 0.51 -10.91
N GLY A 205 1.90 -0.31 -11.27
CA GLY A 205 1.51 -1.51 -10.54
C GLY A 205 2.59 -2.59 -10.51
N THR A 206 2.80 -3.17 -9.33
CA THR A 206 3.70 -4.29 -9.02
C THR A 206 3.05 -5.17 -7.95
N LEU A 207 3.63 -6.34 -7.63
CA LEU A 207 3.12 -7.19 -6.55
C LEU A 207 3.10 -6.46 -5.18
N ASP A 208 4.03 -5.53 -4.97
CA ASP A 208 4.18 -4.74 -3.74
C ASP A 208 3.56 -3.33 -3.85
N ALA A 209 2.76 -3.08 -4.88
CA ALA A 209 2.16 -1.76 -5.10
C ALA A 209 1.28 -1.32 -3.93
N SER A 210 1.27 -0.02 -3.65
CA SER A 210 0.46 0.54 -2.57
C SER A 210 -1.03 0.56 -2.94
N TYR A 211 -1.89 0.70 -1.93
CA TYR A 211 -3.33 0.78 -2.14
C TYR A 211 -3.73 1.98 -3.02
N GLU A 212 -2.98 3.08 -2.98
CA GLU A 212 -3.18 4.25 -3.83
C GLU A 212 -3.00 3.92 -5.32
N ILE A 213 -2.00 3.10 -5.66
CA ILE A 213 -1.78 2.63 -7.05
C ILE A 213 -2.91 1.68 -7.48
N TRP A 214 -3.38 0.82 -6.57
CA TRP A 214 -4.59 0.02 -6.80
C TRP A 214 -5.82 0.88 -7.10
N CYS A 215 -6.06 1.93 -6.32
CA CYS A 215 -7.16 2.86 -6.58
C CYS A 215 -7.03 3.58 -7.93
N GLN A 216 -5.81 3.97 -8.36
CA GLN A 216 -5.58 4.58 -9.67
C GLN A 216 -5.89 3.62 -10.81
N PHE A 217 -5.50 2.36 -10.69
CA PHE A 217 -5.89 1.32 -11.63
C PHE A 217 -7.42 1.15 -11.68
N CYS A 218 -8.07 1.02 -10.53
CA CYS A 218 -9.52 0.87 -10.46
C CYS A 218 -10.27 2.08 -11.03
N ASP A 219 -9.74 3.30 -10.88
CA ASP A 219 -10.28 4.50 -11.52
C ASP A 219 -10.16 4.39 -13.04
N ARG A 220 -8.99 3.96 -13.54
CA ARG A 220 -8.70 3.79 -14.96
C ARG A 220 -9.62 2.79 -15.65
N VAL A 221 -9.90 1.65 -15.00
CA VAL A 221 -10.82 0.63 -15.52
C VAL A 221 -12.28 0.90 -15.17
N GLY A 222 -12.59 1.94 -14.38
CA GLY A 222 -13.97 2.34 -14.06
C GLY A 222 -14.66 1.54 -12.95
N TRP A 223 -13.90 0.92 -12.04
CA TRP A 223 -14.41 0.25 -10.84
C TRP A 223 -14.38 1.16 -9.59
N TYR A 224 -13.61 2.23 -9.66
CA TYR A 224 -13.53 3.28 -8.67
C TYR A 224 -13.84 4.63 -9.34
N ASN A 225 -14.58 5.51 -8.67
CA ASN A 225 -14.89 6.83 -9.22
C ASN A 225 -15.10 7.82 -8.07
N GLN A 226 -14.40 8.96 -8.12
CA GLN A 226 -14.56 10.07 -7.16
C GLN A 226 -14.54 9.64 -5.68
N GLY A 227 -13.63 8.75 -5.31
CA GLY A 227 -13.48 8.33 -3.92
C GLY A 227 -14.32 7.11 -3.51
N THR A 228 -15.18 6.59 -4.41
CA THR A 228 -16.16 5.55 -4.08
C THR A 228 -16.07 4.34 -5.02
N TRP A 229 -16.23 3.14 -4.47
CA TRP A 229 -16.32 1.89 -5.23
C TRP A 229 -17.65 1.78 -5.98
N VAL A 230 -17.60 1.40 -7.25
CA VAL A 230 -18.79 1.15 -8.07
C VAL A 230 -19.29 -0.26 -7.79
N ALA A 231 -20.52 -0.39 -7.28
CA ALA A 231 -21.15 -1.70 -7.07
C ALA A 231 -21.24 -2.47 -8.39
N TYR A 232 -21.02 -3.79 -8.34
CA TYR A 232 -20.99 -4.65 -9.54
C TYR A 232 -22.26 -4.50 -10.39
N GLU A 233 -23.43 -4.41 -9.76
CA GLU A 233 -24.72 -4.26 -10.44
C GLU A 233 -24.85 -2.92 -11.19
N ARG A 234 -23.96 -1.95 -10.90
CA ARG A 234 -23.93 -0.63 -11.52
C ARG A 234 -22.81 -0.46 -12.55
N LEU A 235 -22.00 -1.50 -12.79
CA LEU A 235 -20.96 -1.48 -13.82
C LEU A 235 -21.58 -1.39 -15.24
N ASN A 236 -20.80 -0.86 -16.18
CA ASN A 236 -21.25 -0.69 -17.55
C ASN A 236 -20.91 -1.93 -18.38
N PHE A 237 -21.88 -2.85 -18.51
CA PHE A 237 -21.75 -4.06 -19.32
C PHE A 237 -22.00 -3.80 -20.82
N SER A 238 -21.23 -2.88 -21.39
CA SER A 238 -21.23 -2.56 -22.82
C SER A 238 -19.85 -2.11 -23.29
N LEU A 239 -19.63 -2.09 -24.60
CA LEU A 239 -18.37 -1.61 -25.19
C LEU A 239 -18.10 -0.10 -24.95
N ASN A 240 -19.05 0.64 -24.39
CA ASN A 240 -18.86 2.04 -24.01
C ASN A 240 -18.11 2.19 -22.66
N GLY A 241 -17.85 1.10 -21.95
CA GLY A 241 -17.01 1.12 -20.75
C GLY A 241 -15.55 1.48 -21.07
N PRO A 242 -14.74 1.84 -20.07
CA PRO A 242 -13.29 2.04 -20.25
C PRO A 242 -12.57 0.79 -20.74
N PRO A 243 -11.39 0.91 -21.36
CA PRO A 243 -10.52 -0.24 -21.62
C PRO A 243 -10.23 -1.02 -20.33
N GLY A 244 -10.23 -2.35 -20.41
CA GLY A 244 -9.99 -3.22 -19.25
C GLY A 244 -11.13 -3.25 -18.22
N HIS A 245 -12.29 -2.63 -18.50
CA HIS A 245 -13.42 -2.63 -17.56
C HIS A 245 -13.95 -4.03 -17.23
N LEU A 246 -13.81 -4.97 -18.17
CA LEU A 246 -14.20 -6.37 -18.01
C LEU A 246 -13.03 -7.30 -18.39
N PRO A 247 -12.94 -8.50 -17.80
CA PRO A 247 -13.83 -9.05 -16.77
C PRO A 247 -13.75 -8.28 -15.43
N ALA A 248 -14.80 -8.28 -14.62
CA ALA A 248 -14.83 -7.62 -13.32
C ALA A 248 -15.16 -8.61 -12.19
N ALA A 249 -16.18 -9.48 -12.30
CA ALA A 249 -16.68 -10.27 -11.15
C ALA A 249 -15.64 -11.13 -10.40
N TYR A 250 -14.44 -11.36 -10.94
CA TYR A 250 -13.38 -12.07 -10.24
C TYR A 250 -12.79 -11.31 -9.03
N TRP A 251 -12.99 -9.98 -8.89
CA TRP A 251 -12.68 -9.30 -7.61
C TRP A 251 -13.64 -9.70 -6.48
N GLU A 252 -14.79 -10.30 -6.81
CA GLU A 252 -15.73 -10.88 -5.83
C GLU A 252 -15.37 -12.32 -5.44
N ILE A 253 -14.48 -12.99 -6.19
CA ILE A 253 -13.91 -14.29 -5.79
C ILE A 253 -12.95 -14.03 -4.61
N GLY A 254 -13.49 -14.06 -3.40
CA GLY A 254 -12.71 -13.93 -2.18
C GLY A 254 -11.70 -15.05 -2.01
N LEU A 255 -10.71 -14.83 -1.14
CA LEU A 255 -9.86 -15.88 -0.60
C LEU A 255 -10.58 -16.45 0.63
N GLY A 256 -11.30 -17.57 0.48
CA GLY A 256 -12.14 -18.10 1.56
C GLY A 256 -11.37 -18.48 2.82
N ALA A 257 -12.09 -18.60 3.94
CA ALA A 257 -11.67 -18.81 5.34
C ALA A 257 -10.56 -17.88 5.90
N GLU A 258 -9.54 -17.53 5.13
CA GLU A 258 -8.56 -16.49 5.41
C GLU A 258 -9.15 -15.10 5.06
N ARG A 259 -10.28 -14.76 5.70
CA ARG A 259 -10.88 -13.42 5.68
C ARG A 259 -9.99 -12.40 6.40
N LEU A 260 -8.80 -12.17 5.85
CA LEU A 260 -8.09 -10.93 6.05
C LEU A 260 -8.75 -9.93 5.10
N TYR A 261 -9.64 -9.10 5.64
CA TYR A 261 -10.28 -7.94 5.02
C TYR A 261 -9.31 -6.91 4.37
N TYR A 262 -8.05 -7.27 4.16
CA TYR A 262 -6.94 -6.42 3.76
C TYR A 262 -6.35 -6.80 2.40
N TRP A 263 -6.82 -7.87 1.74
CA TRP A 263 -6.15 -8.41 0.54
C TRP A 263 -7.09 -8.80 -0.63
N TRP A 264 -8.32 -8.33 -0.63
CA TRP A 264 -9.28 -8.50 -1.74
C TRP A 264 -8.77 -8.02 -3.11
N TRP A 265 -7.81 -7.09 -3.14
CA TRP A 265 -7.15 -6.62 -4.36
C TRP A 265 -5.94 -7.48 -4.79
N LEU A 266 -5.50 -8.45 -3.98
CA LEU A 266 -4.42 -9.36 -4.38
C LEU A 266 -4.86 -10.34 -5.47
N THR A 267 -6.12 -10.76 -5.49
CA THR A 267 -6.64 -11.70 -6.51
C THR A 267 -6.36 -11.20 -7.94
N PRO A 268 -6.75 -9.96 -8.33
CA PRO A 268 -6.36 -9.37 -9.60
C PRO A 268 -4.85 -9.27 -9.81
N VAL A 269 -4.10 -8.76 -8.82
CA VAL A 269 -2.67 -8.50 -8.96
C VAL A 269 -1.87 -9.79 -9.17
N ILE A 270 -2.19 -10.86 -8.44
CA ILE A 270 -1.55 -12.17 -8.61
C ILE A 270 -1.89 -12.73 -9.99
N LEU A 271 -3.16 -12.65 -10.41
CA LEU A 271 -3.60 -13.16 -11.71
C LEU A 271 -2.89 -12.42 -12.87
N PHE A 272 -2.71 -11.10 -12.77
CA PHE A 272 -1.97 -10.32 -13.76
C PHE A 272 -0.51 -10.78 -13.88
N SER A 273 0.15 -11.10 -12.76
CA SER A 273 1.54 -11.61 -12.78
C SER A 273 1.69 -12.97 -13.50
N ARG A 274 0.60 -13.71 -13.72
CA ARG A 274 0.63 -15.00 -14.42
C ARG A 274 0.79 -14.88 -15.94
N PHE A 275 0.51 -13.73 -16.53
CA PHE A 275 0.72 -13.49 -17.97
C PHE A 275 2.20 -13.33 -18.34
N ASP A 276 3.05 -12.87 -17.42
CA ASP A 276 4.48 -12.62 -17.68
C ASP A 276 5.35 -13.89 -17.62
N ASN A 277 4.81 -15.01 -17.09
CA ASN A 277 5.55 -16.24 -16.85
C ASN A 277 5.61 -17.21 -18.05
N CYS A 278 5.29 -16.76 -19.27
CA CYS A 278 5.49 -17.54 -20.49
C CYS A 278 6.95 -17.50 -20.97
N GLN A 279 7.86 -18.09 -20.20
CA GLN A 279 9.10 -18.62 -20.80
C GLN A 279 8.84 -20.05 -21.28
N SER A 280 8.74 -20.17 -22.61
CA SER A 280 8.98 -21.35 -23.45
C SER A 280 8.38 -22.71 -23.03
N LEU A 281 7.46 -23.19 -23.87
CA LEU A 281 7.21 -24.60 -24.27
C LEU A 281 7.83 -25.71 -23.40
#